data_AF-A0A5Q4EXJ8-F1
#
_entry.id   AF-A0A5Q4EXJ8-F1
#
_cell.length_a   1.000
_cell.length_b   1.000
_cell.length_c   1.000
_cell.angle_alpha   90.00
_cell.angle_beta   90.00
_cell.angle_gamma   90.00
#
_symmetry.space_group_name_H-M   'P 1'
#
loop_
_entity.id
_entity.type
_entity.pdbx_description
1 polymer ?
#
loop_
_entity_poly.entity_id
_entity_poly.type
_entity_poly.pdbx_seq_one_letter_code
_entity_poly.pdbx_strand_id
1 'polypeptide(L)' 'MWRIWMLFDPRRVLIALFTFLFALALIIHFILLSTDRFNWLDGGSAATASVLVAPDVQVARTEDNVARL' A
#
# COMPACT_ATOMS: atom_id res chain seq x y z
N MET A 1 -13.52 3.57 47.12
CA MET A 1 -13.15 3.09 45.76
C MET A 1 -11.66 3.35 45.52
N TRP A 2 -10.80 2.51 46.07
CA TRP A 2 -9.32 2.67 46.11
C TRP A 2 -8.60 1.33 45.89
N ARG A 3 -9.30 0.23 46.20
CA ARG A 3 -8.90 -1.16 45.94
C ARG A 3 -8.70 -1.49 44.46
N ILE A 4 -9.28 -0.72 43.53
CA ILE A 4 -9.03 -0.87 42.09
C ILE A 4 -7.53 -0.72 41.78
N TRP A 5 -6.80 0.11 42.53
CA TRP A 5 -5.37 0.36 42.34
C TRP A 5 -4.46 -0.77 42.87
N MET A 6 -4.99 -1.70 43.68
CA MET A 6 -4.22 -2.87 44.14
C MET A 6 -4.39 -4.09 43.24
N LEU A 7 -5.45 -4.16 42.43
CA LEU A 7 -5.63 -5.21 41.42
C LEU A 7 -5.06 -4.81 40.05
N PHE A 8 -5.16 -3.53 39.71
CA PHE A 8 -4.67 -2.99 38.47
C PHE A 8 -3.35 -2.28 38.73
N ASP A 9 -2.24 -2.95 38.41
CA ASP A 9 -0.92 -2.32 38.37
C ASP A 9 -1.03 -1.07 37.48
N PRO A 10 -0.88 0.15 38.05
CA PRO A 10 -1.24 1.39 37.35
C PRO A 10 -0.42 1.58 36.08
N ARG A 11 0.80 1.04 36.07
CA ARG A 11 1.67 0.98 34.90
C ARG A 11 1.03 0.19 33.75
N ARG A 12 0.45 -0.98 34.03
CA ARG A 12 -0.18 -1.85 33.04
C ARG A 12 -1.42 -1.22 32.42
N VAL A 13 -2.24 -0.52 33.21
CA VAL A 13 -3.44 0.14 32.68
C VAL A 13 -3.09 1.30 31.76
N LEU A 14 -2.12 2.14 32.15
CA LEU A 14 -1.64 3.24 31.31
C LEU A 14 -1.04 2.72 29.99
N ILE A 15 -0.24 1.65 30.07
CA ILE A 15 0.34 1.00 28.88
C ILE A 15 -0.77 0.36 28.04
N ALA A 16 -1.71 -0.37 28.63
CA ALA A 16 -2.79 -1.02 27.89
C ALA A 16 -3.64 0.00 27.13
N LEU A 17 -3.98 1.13 27.75
CA LEU A 17 -4.72 2.21 27.10
C LEU A 17 -3.89 2.82 25.95
N PHE A 18 -2.63 3.18 26.20
CA PHE A 18 -1.75 3.75 25.18
C PHE A 18 -1.55 2.78 24.00
N THR A 19 -1.20 1.53 24.28
CA THR A 19 -0.96 0.50 23.26
C THR A 19 -2.23 0.19 22.50
N PHE A 20 -3.40 0.18 23.13
CA PHE A 20 -4.68 -0.03 22.44
C PHE A 20 -4.97 1.10 21.44
N LEU A 21 -4.88 2.36 21.87
CA LEU A 21 -5.09 3.50 20.98
C LEU A 21 -4.01 3.58 19.88
N PHE A 22 -2.76 3.29 20.23
CA PHE A 22 -1.64 3.32 19.30
C PHE A 22 -1.71 2.19 18.26
N ALA A 23 -2.03 0.96 18.68
CA ALA A 23 -2.22 -0.15 17.76
C ALA A 23 -3.39 0.12 16.81
N LEU A 24 -4.51 0.65 17.32
CA LEU A 24 -5.64 1.05 16.47
C LEU A 24 -5.23 2.11 15.44
N ALA A 25 -4.46 3.12 15.85
CA ALA A 25 -3.93 4.12 14.94
C ALA A 25 -3.02 3.50 13.87
N LEU A 26 -2.08 2.63 14.24
CA LEU A 26 -1.20 1.95 13.29
C LEU A 26 -1.98 1.10 12.29
N ILE A 27 -2.98 0.33 12.73
CA ILE A 27 -3.81 -0.51 11.86
C ILE A 27 -4.51 0.34 10.79
N ILE A 28 -5.14 1.46 11.19
CA ILE A 28 -5.83 2.35 10.25
C ILE A 28 -4.83 2.93 9.24
N HIS A 29 -3.67 3.41 9.71
CA HIS A 29 -2.66 3.98 8.83
C HIS A 29 -2.07 2.94 7.87
N PHE A 30 -1.77 1.73 8.35
CA PHE A 30 -1.24 0.65 7.52
C PHE A 30 -2.20 0.26 6.39
N ILE A 31 -3.52 0.27 6.64
CA ILE A 31 -4.53 -0.01 5.62
C ILE A 31 -4.52 1.09 4.55
N LEU A 32 -4.49 2.36 4.95
CA LEU A 32 -4.41 3.46 4.00
C LEU A 32 -3.12 3.40 3.17
N LEU A 33 -1.98 3.14 3.81
CA LEU A 33 -0.68 3.10 3.15
C LEU A 33 -0.49 1.84 2.27
N SER A 34 -1.15 0.73 2.60
CA SER A 34 -1.13 -0.49 1.79
C SER A 34 -2.04 -0.44 0.56
N THR A 35 -2.94 0.54 0.47
CA THR A 35 -3.86 0.63 -0.67
C THR A 35 -3.21 1.46 -1.79
N ASP A 36 -3.10 0.89 -2.99
CA ASP A 36 -2.46 1.42 -4.21
C ASP A 36 -2.72 2.93 -4.48
N ARG A 37 -3.89 3.43 -4.06
CA ARG A 37 -4.35 4.81 -4.23
C ARG A 37 -3.85 5.80 -3.15
N PHE A 38 -3.59 5.35 -1.92
CA PHE A 38 -3.21 6.19 -0.78
C PHE A 38 -1.79 5.90 -0.26
N ASN A 39 -1.06 5.01 -0.94
CA ASN A 39 0.35 4.73 -0.73
C ASN A 39 1.24 5.92 -1.17
N TRP A 40 1.21 7.03 -0.44
CA TRP A 40 1.98 8.22 -0.80
C TRP A 40 3.51 8.00 -0.74
N LEU A 41 3.98 6.96 -0.05
CA LEU A 41 5.39 6.55 -0.05
C LEU A 41 5.80 5.90 -1.38
N ASP A 42 4.84 5.45 -2.17
CA ASP A 42 5.03 4.87 -3.50
C ASP A 42 4.56 5.85 -4.59
N GLY A 43 4.87 7.14 -4.41
CA GLY A 43 4.72 8.15 -5.45
C GLY A 43 5.66 7.96 -6.65
N GLY A 44 6.17 6.75 -6.90
CA GLY A 44 7.24 6.49 -7.87
C GLY A 44 7.32 5.09 -8.50
N SER A 45 6.61 4.06 -8.02
CA SER A 45 6.56 2.79 -8.76
C SER A 45 5.39 2.78 -9.73
N ALA A 46 5.67 3.28 -10.93
CA ALA A 46 5.34 2.59 -12.18
C ALA A 46 3.94 1.93 -12.24
N ALA A 47 2.89 2.55 -12.78
CA ALA A 47 2.78 2.89 -14.21
C ALA A 47 3.58 2.00 -15.20
N THR A 48 4.01 0.79 -14.83
CA THR A 48 4.72 -0.16 -15.71
C THR A 48 4.39 -1.61 -15.34
N ALA A 49 3.12 -1.90 -15.05
CA ALA A 49 2.57 -3.24 -15.19
C ALA A 49 1.37 -3.28 -16.15
N SER A 50 1.18 -2.22 -16.93
CA SER A 50 0.57 -2.29 -18.26
C SER A 50 1.70 -2.07 -19.25
N VAL A 51 1.67 -2.72 -20.42
CA VAL A 51 2.76 -2.78 -21.41
C VAL A 51 3.78 -3.90 -21.15
N LEU A 52 3.31 -5.13 -20.86
CA LEU A 52 3.82 -6.27 -21.62
C LEU A 52 3.21 -6.15 -23.02
N VAL A 53 3.85 -5.31 -23.85
CA VAL A 53 3.64 -5.29 -25.29
C VAL A 53 4.17 -6.60 -25.85
N ALA A 54 3.23 -7.46 -26.23
CA ALA A 54 3.32 -8.39 -27.34
C ALA A 54 1.90 -8.43 -27.94
N PRO A 55 1.70 -8.27 -29.28
CA PRO A 55 2.50 -8.90 -30.32
C PRO A 55 2.96 -7.94 -31.45
N ASP A 56 4.14 -8.24 -32.00
CA ASP A 56 4.67 -8.18 -33.38
C ASP A 56 3.88 -7.59 -34.60
N VAL A 57 2.81 -6.80 -34.47
CA VAL A 57 1.98 -6.38 -35.63
C VAL A 57 2.58 -5.25 -36.48
N GLN A 58 3.72 -4.67 -36.11
CA GLN A 58 4.32 -3.54 -36.87
C GLN A 58 5.36 -3.95 -37.93
N VAL A 59 5.93 -5.15 -37.87
CA VAL A 59 7.01 -5.56 -38.79
C VAL A 59 6.46 -5.98 -40.17
N ALA A 60 5.30 -6.65 -40.22
CA ALA A 60 4.71 -7.07 -41.50
C ALA A 60 4.18 -5.89 -42.35
N ARG A 61 3.72 -4.80 -41.72
CA ARG A 61 3.15 -3.64 -42.44
C ARG A 61 4.21 -2.84 -43.21
N THR A 62 5.47 -2.87 -42.80
CA THR A 62 6.54 -2.14 -43.50
C THR A 62 6.98 -2.81 -44.78
N GLU A 63 6.94 -4.14 -44.85
CA GLU A 63 7.39 -4.90 -46.03
C GLU A 63 6.42 -4.75 -47.21
N ASP A 64 5.11 -4.72 -46.95
CA ASP A 64 4.06 -4.53 -47.97
C ASP A 64 4.05 -3.15 -48.64
N ASN A 65 4.63 -2.12 -47.99
CA ASN A 65 4.65 -0.75 -48.50
C ASN A 65 5.85 -0.51 -49.43
N VAL A 66 6.99 -1.15 -49.13
CA VAL A 66 8.21 -1.04 -49.95
C VAL A 66 8.04 -1.76 -51.30
N ALA A 67 7.28 -2.85 -51.36
CA ALA A 67 7.00 -3.56 -52.62
C ALA A 67 6.01 -2.83 -53.56
N ARG A 68 5.43 -1.70 -53.13
CA ARG A 68 4.45 -0.90 -53.90
C ARG A 68 5.01 0.41 -54.45
N LEU A 69 6.29 0.71 -54.20
CA LEU A 69 7.05 1.85 -54.74
C LEU A 69 8.05 1.37 -55.80
#